data_AF-A0A2J0N4L3-F1
#
_entry.id   AF-A0A2J0N4L3-F1
#
_cell.length_a   1.000
_cell.length_b   1.000
_cell.length_c   1.000
_cell.angle_alpha   90.00
_cell.angle_beta   90.00
_cell.angle_gamma   90.00
#
_symmetry.space_group_name_H-M   'P 1'
#
loop_
_entity.id
_entity.type
_entity.pdbx_description
1 polymer ?
#
loop_
_entity_poly.entity_id
_entity_poly.type
_entity_poly.pdbx_seq_one_letter_code
_entity_poly.pdbx_strand_id
1 'polypeptide(L)'
;EILKKDNIPPESFEIIISNDPSIFEGKYFISFWTQDKESGVDYYEVKEGAGNWEKNISPYILQDQSLKSIIKVKAVDKAGNERIEIFKPKRNIFLEWLVYVGIGLVVIWIMYRGIKNKIFKKPR
;
A
#
# COMPACT_ATOMS: atom_id res chain seq x y z
N GLU A 1 -21.67 38.30 15.24
CA GLU A 1 -20.63 38.07 14.21
C GLU A 1 -21.10 37.02 13.25
N ILE A 2 -21.04 37.29 11.94
CA ILE A 2 -21.26 36.25 10.93
C ILE A 2 -19.96 35.43 10.91
N LEU A 3 -19.99 34.22 11.45
CA LEU A 3 -18.86 33.29 11.38
C LEU A 3 -18.44 33.17 9.91
N LYS A 4 -17.20 33.56 9.61
CA LYS A 4 -16.60 33.40 8.29
C LYS A 4 -16.67 31.91 7.95
N LYS A 5 -17.43 31.56 6.92
CA LYS A 5 -17.54 30.17 6.46
C LYS A 5 -16.21 29.77 5.82
N ASP A 6 -15.50 28.88 6.50
CA ASP A 6 -14.30 28.24 5.98
C ASP A 6 -14.68 27.28 4.85
N ASN A 7 -13.96 27.38 3.73
CA ASN A 7 -14.10 26.49 2.57
C ASN A 7 -12.70 26.02 2.08
N ILE A 8 -11.68 26.13 2.94
CA ILE A 8 -10.30 25.77 2.64
C ILE A 8 -10.04 24.40 3.25
N PRO A 9 -9.78 23.36 2.45
CA PRO A 9 -9.43 22.04 2.98
C PRO A 9 -8.08 22.05 3.71
N PRO A 10 -7.88 21.10 4.65
CA PRO A 10 -6.59 20.91 5.34
C PRO A 10 -5.39 20.87 4.39
N GLU A 11 -4.21 21.23 4.91
CA GLU A 11 -2.97 21.19 4.15
C GLU A 11 -2.65 19.76 3.66
N SER A 12 -1.90 19.66 2.56
CA SER A 12 -1.41 18.36 2.06
C SER A 12 -0.39 17.79 3.05
N PHE A 13 -0.38 16.47 3.20
CA PHE A 13 0.45 15.77 4.17
C PHE A 13 0.97 14.45 3.60
N GLU A 14 1.92 13.85 4.32
CA GLU A 14 2.48 12.55 3.95
C GLU A 14 1.93 11.45 4.86
N ILE A 15 1.69 10.27 4.28
CA ILE A 15 1.41 9.04 5.01
C ILE A 15 2.74 8.29 5.16
N ILE A 16 3.29 8.30 6.36
CA ILE A 16 4.55 7.63 6.67
C ILE A 16 4.24 6.22 7.15
N ILE A 17 4.83 5.22 6.48
CA ILE A 17 4.69 3.82 6.87
C ILE A 17 5.93 3.35 7.63
N SER A 18 5.71 2.67 8.76
CA SER A 18 6.78 2.20 9.63
C SER A 18 6.46 0.81 10.19
N ASN A 19 7.50 0.08 10.56
CA ASN A 19 7.40 -1.07 11.46
C ASN A 19 8.60 -1.05 12.40
N ASP A 20 8.33 -1.15 13.70
CA ASP A 20 9.39 -1.15 14.72
C ASP A 20 9.11 -2.31 15.69
N PRO A 21 10.05 -3.25 15.92
CA PRO A 21 9.83 -4.36 16.84
C PRO A 21 9.46 -3.93 18.27
N SER A 22 9.86 -2.73 18.69
CA SER A 22 9.53 -2.16 19.99
C SER A 22 8.15 -1.50 20.04
N ILE A 23 7.47 -1.31 18.90
CA ILE A 23 6.17 -0.65 18.79
C ILE A 23 5.19 -1.59 18.08
N PHE A 24 4.02 -1.81 18.68
CA PHE A 24 2.98 -2.69 18.11
C PHE A 24 3.50 -4.08 17.71
N GLU A 25 4.48 -4.63 18.44
CA GLU A 25 5.06 -5.95 18.21
C GLU A 25 5.65 -6.12 16.78
N GLY A 26 6.17 -5.04 16.19
CA GLY A 26 6.75 -5.09 14.84
C GLY A 26 5.75 -5.09 13.70
N LYS A 27 4.45 -4.89 13.98
CA LYS A 27 3.42 -4.73 12.95
C LYS A 27 3.63 -3.43 12.17
N TYR A 28 3.23 -3.44 10.91
CA TYR A 28 3.15 -2.23 10.11
C TYR A 28 2.07 -1.31 10.63
N PHE A 29 2.42 -0.04 10.77
CA PHE A 29 1.53 1.03 11.12
C PHE A 29 1.85 2.26 10.26
N ILE A 30 0.87 3.15 10.14
CA ILE A 30 1.03 4.43 9.48
C ILE A 30 0.96 5.57 10.49
N SER A 31 1.75 6.60 10.23
CA SER A 31 1.71 7.87 10.92
C SER A 31 1.37 8.95 9.91
N PHE A 32 0.44 9.82 10.27
CA PHE A 32 0.00 10.94 9.45
C PHE A 32 -0.39 12.10 10.34
N TRP A 33 -0.24 13.31 9.83
CA TRP A 33 -0.63 14.54 10.51
C TRP A 33 -0.75 15.68 9.50
N THR A 34 -1.73 16.54 9.68
CA THR A 34 -1.89 17.78 8.92
C THR A 34 -2.40 18.91 9.81
N GLN A 35 -2.40 20.12 9.26
CA GLN A 35 -2.95 21.31 9.87
C GLN A 35 -3.97 21.96 8.95
N ASP A 36 -4.98 22.61 9.54
CA ASP A 36 -5.81 23.59 8.86
C ASP A 36 -5.66 24.95 9.57
N LYS A 37 -5.61 26.04 8.79
CA LYS A 37 -5.30 27.40 9.28
C LYS A 37 -6.54 28.20 9.66
N GLU A 38 -7.73 27.81 9.24
CA GLU A 38 -8.97 28.55 9.50
C GLU A 38 -9.77 27.92 10.65
N SER A 39 -10.23 26.69 10.49
CA SER A 39 -11.08 26.00 11.47
C SER A 39 -10.34 24.88 12.25
N GLY A 40 -9.22 24.41 11.73
CA GLY A 40 -8.43 23.33 12.31
C GLY A 40 -9.01 21.94 12.01
N VAL A 41 -8.19 20.91 12.16
CA VAL A 41 -8.59 19.50 11.90
C VAL A 41 -9.57 19.01 12.98
N ASP A 42 -10.64 18.33 12.55
CA ASP A 42 -11.62 17.68 13.42
C ASP A 42 -11.29 16.19 13.61
N TYR A 43 -11.23 15.41 12.53
CA TYR A 43 -10.92 13.98 12.60
C TYR A 43 -10.23 13.46 11.34
N TYR A 44 -9.72 12.24 11.45
CA TYR A 44 -9.17 11.48 10.34
C TYR A 44 -9.98 10.21 10.08
N GLU A 45 -10.01 9.79 8.82
CA GLU A 45 -10.53 8.49 8.40
C GLU A 45 -9.44 7.74 7.64
N VAL A 46 -9.33 6.44 7.86
CA VAL A 46 -8.40 5.56 7.15
C VAL A 46 -9.19 4.53 6.35
N LYS A 47 -8.71 4.21 5.16
CA LYS A 47 -9.25 3.16 4.30
C LYS A 47 -8.13 2.33 3.70
N GLU A 48 -8.20 1.02 3.91
CA GLU A 48 -7.30 0.03 3.31
C GLU A 48 -7.97 -0.66 2.11
N GLY A 49 -7.38 -0.49 0.93
CA GLY A 49 -7.84 -1.12 -0.31
C GLY A 49 -9.31 -0.82 -0.64
N ALA A 50 -10.10 -1.88 -0.76
CA ALA A 50 -11.54 -1.82 -1.03
C ALA A 50 -12.41 -1.72 0.24
N GLY A 51 -11.80 -1.64 1.43
CA GLY A 51 -12.50 -1.54 2.71
C GLY A 51 -13.32 -0.26 2.88
N ASN A 52 -13.94 -0.11 4.05
CA ASN A 52 -14.70 1.09 4.39
C ASN A 52 -13.78 2.20 4.93
N TRP A 53 -14.29 3.43 4.94
CA TRP A 53 -13.66 4.53 5.67
C TRP A 53 -13.96 4.36 7.16
N GLU A 54 -12.93 4.40 7.99
CA GLU A 54 -13.05 4.24 9.43
C GLU A 54 -12.36 5.39 10.15
N LYS A 55 -13.08 6.07 11.06
CA LYS A 55 -12.51 7.12 11.89
C LYS A 55 -11.42 6.55 12.77
N ASN A 56 -10.22 7.13 12.67
CA ASN A 56 -9.03 6.64 13.36
C ASN A 56 -8.10 7.79 13.76
N ILE A 57 -7.11 7.47 14.58
CA ILE A 57 -6.06 8.39 15.00
C ILE A 57 -4.70 7.90 14.52
N SER A 58 -3.73 8.81 14.45
CA SER A 58 -2.34 8.47 14.21
C SER A 58 -1.65 8.16 15.54
N PRO A 59 -0.81 7.10 15.63
CA PRO A 59 -0.55 6.11 14.58
C PRO A 59 -1.69 5.08 14.43
N TYR A 60 -1.88 4.57 13.20
CA TYR A 60 -2.87 3.53 12.89
C TYR A 60 -2.18 2.22 12.50
N ILE A 61 -2.47 1.12 13.21
CA ILE A 61 -1.97 -0.21 12.88
C ILE A 61 -2.74 -0.75 11.68
N LEU A 62 -2.03 -1.13 10.62
CA LEU A 62 -2.65 -1.65 9.40
C LEU A 62 -3.27 -3.03 9.65
N GLN A 63 -4.40 -3.30 9.02
CA GLN A 63 -4.97 -4.64 8.95
C GLN A 63 -4.23 -5.47 7.89
N ASP A 64 -3.89 -4.87 6.74
CA ASP A 64 -3.07 -5.52 5.72
C ASP A 64 -1.57 -5.44 6.04
N GLN A 65 -1.12 -6.40 6.84
CA GLN A 65 0.30 -6.58 7.17
C GLN A 65 1.16 -7.07 6.00
N SER A 66 0.58 -7.37 4.83
CA SER A 66 1.32 -7.76 3.63
C SER A 66 1.73 -6.57 2.75
N LEU A 67 1.27 -5.36 3.07
CA LEU A 67 1.51 -4.12 2.32
C LEU A 67 1.19 -4.25 0.83
N LYS A 68 0.05 -4.85 0.50
CA LYS A 68 -0.43 -4.94 -0.89
C LYS A 68 -1.55 -3.95 -1.18
N SER A 69 -2.27 -3.55 -0.15
CA SER A 69 -3.41 -2.64 -0.24
C SER A 69 -2.96 -1.19 -0.39
N ILE A 70 -3.68 -0.45 -1.24
CA ILE A 70 -3.57 1.01 -1.29
C ILE A 70 -4.17 1.56 0.01
N ILE A 71 -3.43 2.43 0.69
CA ILE A 71 -3.89 3.07 1.93
C ILE A 71 -4.30 4.50 1.58
N LYS A 72 -5.48 4.90 2.03
CA LYS A 72 -5.96 6.28 1.90
C LYS A 72 -6.23 6.84 3.29
N VAL A 73 -5.78 8.07 3.52
CA VAL A 73 -6.06 8.81 4.75
C VAL A 73 -6.81 10.07 4.35
N LYS A 74 -7.98 10.29 4.96
CA LYS A 74 -8.76 11.50 4.83
C LYS A 74 -8.62 12.32 6.11
N ALA A 75 -8.28 13.59 6.00
CA ALA A 75 -8.40 14.57 7.07
C ALA A 75 -9.64 15.44 6.82
N VAL A 76 -10.45 15.66 7.84
CA VAL A 76 -11.65 16.50 7.80
C VAL A 76 -11.49 17.62 8.82
N ASP A 77 -11.71 18.87 8.41
CA ASP A 77 -11.69 20.02 9.33
C ASP A 77 -13.04 20.24 10.02
N LYS A 78 -13.09 21.21 10.95
CA LYS A 78 -14.32 21.54 11.69
C LYS A 78 -15.39 22.21 10.83
N ALA A 79 -15.03 22.70 9.64
CA ALA A 79 -15.95 23.25 8.66
C ALA A 79 -16.51 22.20 7.69
N GLY A 80 -15.99 20.97 7.73
CA GLY A 80 -16.37 19.85 6.89
C GLY A 80 -15.62 19.76 5.56
N ASN A 81 -14.54 20.51 5.36
CA ASN A 81 -13.70 20.34 4.18
C ASN A 81 -12.79 19.12 4.34
N GLU A 82 -12.53 18.43 3.23
CA GLU A 82 -11.80 17.16 3.24
C GLU A 82 -10.50 17.24 2.43
N ARG A 83 -9.44 16.60 2.93
CA ARG A 83 -8.19 16.31 2.22
C ARG A 83 -7.95 14.81 2.23
N ILE A 84 -7.68 14.19 1.07
CA ILE A 84 -7.33 12.77 0.98
C ILE A 84 -5.91 12.62 0.44
N GLU A 85 -5.08 11.89 1.17
CA GLU A 85 -3.75 11.46 0.75
C GLU A 85 -3.71 9.95 0.53
N ILE A 86 -2.81 9.50 -0.36
CA ILE A 86 -2.78 8.11 -0.82
C ILE A 86 -1.36 7.56 -0.75
N PHE A 87 -1.19 6.48 0.00
CA PHE A 87 0.01 5.66 -0.03
C PHE A 87 -0.21 4.45 -0.94
N LYS A 88 0.70 4.27 -1.90
CA LYS A 88 0.73 3.12 -2.81
C LYS A 88 1.93 2.24 -2.47
N PRO A 89 1.73 0.97 -2.08
CA PRO A 89 2.85 0.09 -1.81
C PRO A 89 3.73 -0.11 -3.05
N LYS A 90 5.04 -0.20 -2.81
CA LYS A 90 6.02 -0.41 -3.87
C LYS A 90 5.95 -1.86 -4.35
N ARG A 91 5.65 -2.07 -5.63
CA ARG A 91 5.66 -3.40 -6.25
C ARG A 91 7.09 -3.87 -6.55
N ASN A 92 7.47 -5.06 -6.07
CA ASN A 92 8.77 -5.66 -6.33
C ASN A 92 8.79 -6.45 -7.65
N ILE A 93 8.99 -5.75 -8.76
CA ILE A 93 8.96 -6.32 -10.13
C ILE A 93 10.06 -7.36 -10.37
N PHE A 94 11.21 -7.25 -9.68
CA PHE A 94 12.34 -8.16 -9.86
C PHE A 94 12.01 -9.62 -9.48
N LEU A 95 11.26 -9.82 -8.39
CA LEU A 95 10.85 -11.16 -7.94
C LEU A 95 9.90 -11.84 -8.94
N GLU A 96 8.99 -11.08 -9.55
CA GLU A 96 8.13 -11.60 -10.62
C GLU A 96 8.96 -12.06 -11.82
N TRP A 97 9.99 -11.29 -12.19
CA TRP A 97 10.87 -11.62 -13.31
C TRP A 97 11.66 -12.91 -13.11
N LEU A 98 12.14 -13.17 -11.88
CA LEU A 98 12.83 -14.41 -11.54
C LEU A 98 11.94 -15.66 -11.74
N VAL A 99 10.64 -15.56 -11.45
CA VAL A 99 9.68 -16.65 -11.68
C VAL A 99 9.59 -16.96 -13.18
N TYR A 100 9.48 -15.94 -14.03
CA TYR A 100 9.43 -16.13 -15.49
C TYR A 100 10.73 -16.72 -16.04
N VAL A 101 11.88 -16.29 -15.55
CA VAL A 101 13.19 -16.88 -15.92
C VAL A 101 13.23 -18.35 -15.51
N GLY A 102 12.79 -18.70 -14.30
CA GLY A 102 12.70 -20.08 -13.82
C GLY A 102 11.82 -20.96 -14.71
N ILE A 103 10.63 -20.48 -15.07
CA ILE A 103 9.72 -21.17 -16.01
C ILE A 103 10.42 -21.39 -17.36
N GLY A 104 11.10 -20.37 -17.88
CA GLY A 104 11.86 -20.46 -19.13
C GLY A 104 12.94 -21.54 -19.09
N LEU A 105 13.72 -21.62 -18.00
CA LEU A 105 14.74 -22.65 -17.83
C LEU A 105 14.15 -24.06 -17.76
N VAL A 106 13.00 -24.24 -17.10
CA VAL A 106 12.30 -25.53 -17.04
C VAL A 106 11.85 -25.95 -18.44
N VAL A 107 11.28 -25.04 -19.23
CA VAL A 107 10.87 -25.32 -20.62
C VAL A 107 12.07 -25.72 -21.47
N ILE A 108 13.18 -24.98 -21.37
CA ILE A 108 14.44 -25.29 -22.09
C ILE A 108 14.95 -26.67 -21.70
N TRP A 109 14.92 -27.02 -20.41
CA TRP A 109 15.35 -28.32 -19.92
C TRP A 109 14.46 -29.47 -20.43
N ILE A 110 13.13 -29.28 -20.47
CA ILE A 110 12.19 -30.27 -21.03
C ILE A 110 12.47 -30.48 -22.52
N MET A 111 12.67 -29.40 -23.28
CA MET A 111 13.03 -29.48 -24.70
C MET A 111 14.35 -30.22 -24.92
N TYR A 112 15.37 -29.90 -24.12
CA TYR A 112 16.66 -30.60 -24.16
C TYR A 112 16.51 -32.10 -23.88
N ARG A 113 15.71 -32.48 -22.87
CA ARG A 113 15.40 -33.88 -22.57
C ARG A 113 14.67 -34.58 -23.72
N GLY A 114 13.68 -33.92 -24.33
CA GLY A 114 12.92 -34.45 -25.46
C GLY A 114 13.81 -34.72 -26.68
N ILE A 115 14.71 -33.79 -27.00
CA ILE A 115 15.68 -33.94 -28.10
C ILE A 115 16.64 -35.09 -27.80
N LYS A 116 17.22 -35.15 -26.59
CA LYS A 116 18.11 -36.23 -26.18
C LYS A 116 17.42 -37.60 -26.27
N ASN A 117 16.17 -37.70 -25.82
CA ASN A 117 15.41 -38.96 -25.87
C ASN A 117 15.09 -39.44 -27.30
N LYS A 118 14.93 -38.52 -28.27
CA LYS A 118 14.75 -38.88 -29.69
C LYS A 118 16.06 -39.35 -30.33
N ILE A 119 17.18 -38.70 -30.03
CA ILE A 119 18.49 -39.03 -30.61
C ILE A 119 19.02 -40.39 -30.10
N PHE A 120 18.79 -40.72 -28.83
CA PHE A 120 19.35 -41.93 -28.21
C PHE A 120 18.44 -43.19 -28.27
N LYS A 121 17.25 -43.12 -28.87
CA LYS A 121 16.46 -44.32 -29.17
C LYS A 121 16.97 -44.96 -30.47
N LYS A 122 17.87 -45.93 -30.33
CA LYS A 122 18.34 -46.81 -31.42
C LYS A 122 17.14 -47.57 -32.04
N PRO A 123 16.97 -47.62 -33.36
CA PRO A 123 16.02 -48.55 -33.97
C PRO A 123 16.43 -49.98 -33.62
N ARG A 124 15.46 -50.79 -33.19
CA ARG A 124 15.64 -52.25 -33.06
C ARG A 124 15.77 -52.87 -34.44
#